data_AF-K9WTQ0-F1
#
_entry.id   AF-K9WTQ0-F1
#
_cell.length_a   1.000
_cell.length_b   1.000
_cell.length_c   1.000
_cell.angle_alpha   90.00
_cell.angle_beta   90.00
_cell.angle_gamma   90.00
#
_symmetry.space_group_name_H-M   'P 1'
#
loop_
_entity.id
_entity.type
_entity.pdbx_description
1 polymer ?
#
loop_
_entity_poly.entity_id
_entity_poly.type
_entity_poly.pdbx_seq_one_letter_code
_entity_poly.pdbx_strand_id
1 'polypeptide(L)'
;MSLKNFQLNLDNLRPWLTMLAVLWLLASLGLGWLVNSLLIIVGLLFLAPIVAFFGFRWWLQRNLVADNCPVCEYEFTGLNNSKLQCPNCGEQVSIQNGHFQRFAPEGTIDVTAIEVPAKSLED
;
A
#
# COMPACT_ATOMS: atom_id res chain seq x y z
N MET A 1 6.52 64.32 41.52
CA MET A 1 6.71 63.79 40.14
C MET A 1 6.02 62.43 40.05
N SER A 2 5.54 62.04 38.88
CA SER A 2 5.21 60.64 38.54
C SER A 2 3.83 60.11 38.98
N LEU A 3 2.77 60.53 38.26
CA LEU A 3 1.57 59.70 38.03
C LEU A 3 1.19 59.72 36.54
N LYS A 4 1.37 60.89 35.88
CA LYS A 4 1.19 61.04 34.42
C LYS A 4 2.13 60.18 33.57
N ASN A 5 3.38 59.96 34.02
CA ASN A 5 4.32 59.07 33.32
C ASN A 5 3.92 57.60 33.39
N PHE A 6 3.15 57.18 34.41
CA PHE A 6 2.69 55.79 34.55
C PHE A 6 1.52 55.48 33.63
N GLN A 7 0.61 56.45 33.43
CA GLN A 7 -0.51 56.34 32.50
C GLN A 7 -0.03 56.23 31.04
N LEU A 8 0.91 57.08 30.62
CA LEU A 8 1.48 57.05 29.27
C LEU A 8 2.26 55.76 28.97
N ASN A 9 2.93 55.18 29.99
CA ASN A 9 3.60 53.90 29.84
C ASN A 9 2.60 52.74 29.70
N LEU A 10 1.51 52.78 30.47
CA LEU A 10 0.51 51.72 30.47
C LEU A 10 -0.29 51.67 29.16
N ASP A 11 -0.64 52.81 28.56
CA ASP A 11 -1.33 52.86 27.26
C ASP A 11 -0.46 52.31 26.12
N ASN A 12 0.86 52.51 26.18
CA ASN A 12 1.79 51.97 25.19
C ASN A 12 2.14 50.47 25.44
N LEU A 13 2.05 50.01 26.70
CA LEU A 13 2.28 48.62 27.10
C LEU A 13 1.05 47.72 26.89
N ARG A 14 -0.16 48.29 26.96
CA ARG A 14 -1.43 47.56 26.85
C ARG A 14 -1.58 46.75 25.54
N PRO A 15 -1.25 47.27 24.34
CA PRO A 15 -1.30 46.48 23.11
C PRO A 15 -0.32 45.31 23.13
N TRP A 16 0.89 45.53 23.65
CA TRP A 16 1.92 44.49 23.73
C TRP A 16 1.54 43.38 24.72
N LEU A 17 0.96 43.75 25.87
CA LEU A 17 0.41 42.82 26.84
C LEU A 17 -0.76 42.01 26.27
N THR A 18 -1.66 42.65 25.51
CA THR A 18 -2.75 41.93 24.85
C THR A 18 -2.25 40.98 23.77
N MET A 19 -1.21 41.36 23.03
CA MET A 19 -0.63 40.52 21.98
C MET A 19 0.05 39.28 22.58
N LEU A 20 0.81 39.46 23.67
CA LEU A 20 1.36 38.36 24.45
C LEU A 20 0.28 37.46 25.06
N ALA A 21 -0.77 38.04 25.64
CA ALA A 21 -1.88 37.28 26.21
C ALA A 21 -2.62 36.46 25.16
N VAL A 22 -2.88 37.03 23.98
CA VAL A 22 -3.52 36.33 22.85
C VAL A 22 -2.60 35.24 22.31
N LEU A 23 -1.31 35.52 22.12
CA LEU A 23 -0.35 34.51 21.67
C LEU A 23 -0.24 33.36 22.67
N TRP A 24 -0.27 33.65 23.96
CA TRP A 24 -0.19 32.65 25.02
C TRP A 24 -1.47 31.82 25.13
N LEU A 25 -2.64 32.44 24.92
CA LEU A 25 -3.91 31.74 24.78
C LEU A 25 -3.91 30.83 23.55
N LEU A 26 -3.49 31.33 22.38
CA LEU A 26 -3.40 30.51 21.16
C LEU A 26 -2.40 29.37 21.32
N ALA A 27 -1.26 29.62 21.95
CA ALA A 27 -0.26 28.60 22.26
C ALA A 27 -0.81 27.54 23.21
N SER A 28 -1.52 27.92 24.29
CA SER A 28 -2.10 26.96 25.23
C SER A 28 -3.25 26.15 24.64
N LEU A 29 -4.09 26.77 23.79
CA LEU A 29 -5.16 26.09 23.07
C LEU A 29 -4.62 25.14 21.97
N GLY A 30 -3.52 25.52 21.31
CA GLY A 30 -2.90 24.74 20.23
C GLY A 30 -1.89 23.68 20.70
N LEU A 31 -1.19 23.89 21.82
CA LEU A 31 -0.16 22.96 22.31
C LEU A 31 -0.76 21.59 22.67
N GLY A 32 -1.95 21.57 23.29
CA GLY A 32 -2.61 20.33 23.66
C GLY A 32 -2.89 19.45 22.44
N TRP A 33 -3.35 20.05 21.35
CA TRP A 33 -3.59 19.35 20.09
C TRP A 33 -2.28 18.88 19.45
N LEU A 34 -1.24 19.74 19.43
CA LEU A 34 0.05 19.41 18.83
C LEU A 34 0.75 18.27 19.57
N VAL A 35 0.79 18.32 20.91
CA VAL A 35 1.41 17.28 21.73
C VAL A 35 0.64 15.97 21.60
N ASN A 36 -0.70 16.00 21.62
CA ASN A 36 -1.50 14.79 21.46
C ASN A 36 -1.29 14.14 20.08
N SER A 37 -1.25 14.95 19.01
CA SER A 37 -0.94 14.48 17.67
C SER A 37 0.47 13.88 17.58
N LEU A 38 1.47 14.54 18.19
CA LEU A 38 2.83 14.02 18.27
C LEU A 38 2.89 12.67 18.98
N LEU A 39 2.17 12.52 20.10
CA LEU A 39 2.08 11.25 20.83
C LEU A 39 1.43 10.15 19.97
N ILE A 40 0.39 10.46 19.20
CA ILE A 40 -0.24 9.51 18.28
C ILE A 40 0.73 9.11 17.17
N ILE A 41 1.44 10.06 16.56
CA ILE A 41 2.43 9.79 15.51
C ILE A 41 3.54 8.92 16.04
N VAL A 42 4.08 9.23 17.22
CA VAL A 42 5.13 8.43 17.87
C VAL A 42 4.61 7.02 18.18
N GLY A 43 3.40 6.90 18.74
CA GLY A 43 2.78 5.59 18.98
C GLY A 43 2.60 4.79 17.68
N LEU A 44 2.13 5.44 16.61
CA LEU A 44 1.98 4.83 15.29
C LEU A 44 3.35 4.48 14.69
N LEU A 45 4.39 5.26 14.90
CA LEU A 45 5.75 4.96 14.44
C LEU A 45 6.27 3.65 15.05
N PHE A 46 5.91 3.36 16.30
CA PHE A 46 6.26 2.10 16.97
C PHE A 46 5.33 0.94 16.61
N LEU A 47 4.02 1.20 16.45
CA LEU A 47 3.04 0.16 16.13
C LEU A 47 3.04 -0.22 14.64
N ALA A 48 3.27 0.73 13.74
CA ALA A 48 3.28 0.53 12.30
C ALA A 48 4.22 -0.59 11.85
N PRO A 49 5.50 -0.69 12.28
CA PRO A 49 6.36 -1.79 11.84
C PRO A 49 5.84 -3.16 12.29
N ILE A 50 5.21 -3.25 13.47
CA ILE A 50 4.63 -4.49 13.97
C ILE A 50 3.45 -4.91 13.09
N VAL A 51 2.50 -3.99 12.87
CA VAL A 51 1.32 -4.26 12.03
C VAL A 51 1.73 -4.54 10.59
N ALA A 52 2.68 -3.78 10.04
CA ALA A 52 3.21 -3.99 8.70
C ALA A 52 3.84 -5.37 8.56
N PHE A 53 4.64 -5.81 9.55
CA PHE A 53 5.26 -7.13 9.53
C PHE A 53 4.23 -8.25 9.52
N PHE A 54 3.26 -8.24 10.44
CA PHE A 54 2.23 -9.28 10.51
C PHE A 54 1.27 -9.24 9.32
N GLY A 55 0.87 -8.04 8.88
CA GLY A 55 0.03 -7.86 7.70
C GLY A 55 0.72 -8.35 6.43
N PHE A 56 2.00 -8.03 6.25
CA PHE A 56 2.80 -8.51 5.12
C PHE A 56 2.99 -10.03 5.16
N ARG A 57 3.27 -10.62 6.33
CA ARG A 57 3.37 -12.08 6.49
C ARG A 57 2.06 -12.78 6.14
N TRP A 58 0.95 -12.28 6.66
CA TRP A 58 -0.38 -12.83 6.38
C TRP A 58 -0.73 -12.71 4.90
N TRP A 59 -0.43 -11.57 4.28
CA TRP A 59 -0.64 -11.34 2.86
C TRP A 59 0.17 -12.32 1.99
N LEU A 60 1.47 -12.51 2.29
CA LEU A 60 2.31 -13.48 1.57
C LEU A 60 1.74 -14.90 1.66
N GLN A 61 1.34 -15.34 2.85
CA GLN A 61 0.76 -16.68 3.02
C GLN A 61 -0.53 -16.89 2.21
N ARG A 62 -1.30 -15.82 1.96
CA ARG A 62 -2.55 -15.89 1.19
C ARG A 62 -2.34 -15.69 -0.31
N ASN A 63 -1.26 -15.01 -0.71
CA ASN A 63 -1.01 -14.66 -2.10
C ASN A 63 0.05 -15.56 -2.77
N LEU A 64 0.84 -16.31 -2.01
CA LEU A 64 1.75 -17.32 -2.55
C LEU A 64 0.95 -18.55 -3.01
N VAL A 65 1.20 -18.94 -4.24
CA VAL A 65 0.57 -20.09 -4.91
C VAL A 65 1.68 -21.01 -5.39
N ALA A 66 1.63 -22.28 -5.00
CA ALA A 66 2.48 -23.33 -5.52
C ALA A 66 1.64 -24.19 -6.47
N ASP A 67 2.05 -24.25 -7.73
CA ASP A 67 1.37 -25.02 -8.77
C ASP A 67 2.38 -25.48 -9.83
N ASN A 68 1.93 -26.29 -10.78
CA ASN A 68 2.77 -26.86 -11.84
C ASN A 68 2.70 -26.00 -13.11
N CYS A 69 3.82 -25.91 -13.83
CA CYS A 69 3.83 -25.26 -15.14
C CYS A 69 2.95 -26.02 -16.15
N PRO A 70 2.00 -25.37 -16.85
CA PRO A 70 1.12 -26.05 -17.82
C PRO A 70 1.82 -26.48 -19.13
N VAL A 71 3.13 -26.27 -19.25
CA VAL A 71 3.92 -26.65 -20.43
C VAL A 71 4.94 -27.73 -20.12
N CYS A 72 5.68 -27.59 -19.01
CA CYS A 72 6.74 -28.53 -18.65
C CYS A 72 6.50 -29.28 -17.33
N GLU A 73 5.35 -29.07 -16.69
CA GLU A 73 4.95 -29.72 -15.43
C GLU A 73 5.91 -29.49 -14.25
N TYR A 74 6.82 -28.51 -14.35
CA TYR A 74 7.70 -28.13 -13.26
C TYR A 74 6.93 -27.38 -12.17
N GLU A 75 7.02 -27.85 -10.93
CA GLU A 75 6.42 -27.21 -9.75
C GLU A 75 7.26 -26.01 -9.30
N PHE A 76 6.63 -24.84 -9.15
CA PHE A 76 7.28 -23.68 -8.57
C PHE A 76 6.27 -22.76 -7.88
N THR A 77 6.77 -21.81 -7.10
CA THR A 77 5.92 -20.86 -6.36
C THR A 77 5.88 -19.50 -7.05
N GLY A 78 4.70 -18.92 -7.12
CA GLY A 78 4.48 -17.57 -7.63
C GLY A 78 3.49 -16.77 -6.80
N LEU A 79 3.39 -15.48 -7.11
CA LEU A 79 2.42 -14.58 -6.50
C LEU A 79 1.13 -14.57 -7.32
N ASN A 80 -0.02 -14.74 -6.66
CA ASN A 80 -1.33 -14.65 -7.32
C ASN A 80 -1.51 -13.27 -7.98
N ASN A 81 -2.18 -13.25 -9.15
CA ASN A 81 -2.37 -12.08 -9.99
C ASN A 81 -1.07 -11.45 -10.53
N SER A 82 -0.01 -12.26 -10.71
CA SER A 82 1.23 -11.83 -11.34
C SER A 82 1.54 -12.63 -12.61
N LYS A 83 2.31 -12.01 -13.50
CA LYS A 83 2.89 -12.65 -14.69
C LYS A 83 4.33 -12.96 -14.39
N LEU A 84 4.74 -14.19 -14.65
CA LEU A 84 6.09 -14.65 -14.34
C LEU A 84 6.56 -15.67 -15.37
N GLN A 85 7.87 -15.82 -15.44
CA GLN A 85 8.51 -16.74 -16.38
C GLN A 85 8.87 -18.03 -15.66
N CYS A 86 8.50 -19.18 -16.23
CA CYS A 86 8.86 -20.47 -15.65
C CYS A 86 10.39 -20.63 -15.62
N PRO A 87 11.01 -20.96 -14.48
CA PRO A 87 12.46 -21.09 -14.36
C PRO A 87 13.03 -22.31 -15.10
N ASN A 88 12.18 -23.29 -15.47
CA ASN A 88 12.60 -24.52 -16.14
C ASN A 88 12.51 -24.41 -17.68
N CYS A 89 11.36 -23.98 -18.23
CA CYS A 89 11.16 -23.93 -19.68
C CYS A 89 11.19 -22.51 -20.28
N GLY A 90 11.23 -21.46 -19.46
CA GLY A 90 11.22 -20.08 -19.95
C GLY A 90 9.87 -19.57 -20.47
N GLU A 91 8.78 -20.34 -20.30
CA GLU A 91 7.43 -19.96 -20.73
C GLU A 91 6.86 -18.82 -19.88
N GLN A 92 6.10 -17.91 -20.50
CA GLN A 92 5.34 -16.90 -19.75
C GLN A 92 4.02 -17.48 -19.25
N VAL A 93 3.84 -17.44 -17.93
CA VAL A 93 2.62 -17.92 -17.28
C VAL A 93 1.98 -16.81 -16.45
N SER A 94 0.66 -16.85 -16.38
CA SER A 94 -0.16 -15.93 -15.60
C SER A 94 -0.82 -16.71 -14.46
N ILE A 95 -0.77 -16.17 -13.25
CA ILE A 95 -1.41 -16.79 -12.09
C ILE A 95 -2.79 -16.17 -11.92
N GLN A 96 -3.83 -16.97 -12.19
CA GLN A 96 -5.23 -16.57 -12.01
C GLN A 96 -5.96 -17.60 -11.17
N ASN A 97 -6.77 -17.13 -10.21
CA ASN A 97 -7.57 -17.99 -9.32
C ASN A 97 -6.77 -19.06 -8.57
N GLY A 98 -5.51 -18.77 -8.24
CA GLY A 98 -4.66 -19.73 -7.52
C GLY A 98 -4.10 -20.86 -8.38
N HIS A 99 -4.15 -20.74 -9.71
CA HIS A 99 -3.60 -21.72 -10.65
C HIS A 99 -2.74 -21.08 -11.72
N PHE A 100 -1.78 -21.85 -12.24
CA PHE A 100 -0.92 -21.42 -13.33
C PHE A 100 -1.62 -21.64 -14.68
N GLN A 101 -1.80 -20.55 -15.42
CA GLN A 101 -2.41 -20.58 -16.75
C GLN A 101 -1.39 -20.07 -17.78
N ARG A 102 -1.49 -20.57 -19.02
CA ARG A 102 -0.70 -20.00 -20.12
C ARG A 102 -1.06 -18.53 -20.29
N PHE A 103 -0.06 -17.71 -20.60
CA PHE A 103 -0.30 -16.31 -20.91
C PHE A 103 -1.00 -16.20 -22.28
N ALA A 104 -2.32 -16.05 -22.27
CA ALA A 104 -3.09 -15.68 -23.46
C ALA A 104 -3.49 -14.19 -23.34
N PRO A 105 -3.21 -13.34 -24.35
CA PRO A 105 -3.80 -12.01 -24.42
C PRO A 105 -5.33 -12.12 -24.50
N GLU A 106 -6.02 -11.16 -23.90
CA GLU A 106 -7.48 -11.00 -24.04
C GLU A 106 -7.85 -11.00 -25.54
N GLY A 107 -8.67 -11.96 -25.97
CA GLY A 107 -9.10 -12.11 -27.37
C GLY A 107 -8.48 -13.26 -28.16
N THR A 108 -7.57 -14.06 -27.59
CA THR A 108 -7.05 -15.27 -28.22
C THR A 108 -7.71 -16.51 -27.62
N ILE A 109 -8.34 -17.35 -28.46
CA ILE A 109 -8.92 -18.64 -28.06
C ILE A 109 -7.87 -19.73 -28.33
N ASP A 110 -7.57 -20.56 -27.33
CA ASP A 110 -6.69 -21.71 -27.48
C ASP A 110 -7.42 -22.80 -28.30
N VAL A 111 -7.01 -23.02 -29.56
CA VAL A 111 -7.65 -23.99 -30.46
C VAL A 111 -6.86 -25.30 -30.44
N THR A 112 -7.46 -26.36 -29.91
CA THR A 112 -6.92 -27.72 -30.04
C THR A 112 -7.31 -28.28 -31.40
N ALA A 113 -6.35 -28.44 -32.31
CA ALA A 113 -6.59 -29.08 -33.59
C ALA A 113 -6.77 -30.59 -33.39
N ILE A 114 -7.94 -31.11 -33.77
CA ILE A 114 -8.22 -32.55 -33.80
C ILE A 114 -8.18 -32.96 -35.27
N GLU A 115 -7.22 -33.81 -35.64
CA GLU A 115 -7.16 -34.39 -36.97
C GLU A 115 -8.29 -35.42 -37.13
N VAL A 116 -9.27 -35.09 -37.99
CA VAL A 116 -10.34 -36.04 -38.35
C VAL A 116 -9.86 -36.83 -39.57
N PRO A 117 -9.73 -38.16 -39.50
CA PRO A 117 -9.33 -38.96 -40.65
C PRO A 117 -10.40 -38.86 -41.74
N ALA A 118 -10.01 -38.37 -42.93
CA ALA A 118 -10.89 -38.32 -44.08
C ALA A 118 -11.18 -39.75 -44.55
N LYS A 119 -12.47 -40.14 -44.52
CA LYS A 119 -12.92 -41.38 -45.14
C LYS A 119 -12.89 -41.18 -46.66
N SER A 120 -11.89 -41.75 -47.31
CA SER A 120 -11.86 -41.85 -48.77
C SER A 120 -13.10 -42.64 -49.21
N LEU A 121 -13.88 -42.04 -50.11
CA LEU A 121 -14.95 -42.75 -50.81
C LEU A 121 -14.34 -43.22 -52.12
N GLU A 122 -13.87 -44.46 -52.14
CA GLU A 122 -13.54 -45.16 -53.39
C GLU A 122 -14.84 -45.61 -54.07
N ASP A 123 -15.09 -45.11 -55.29
CA ASP A 123 -16.09 -45.61 -56.24
C ASP A 123 -15.53 -46.81 -57.04
#